data_AF-V6JJ63-F1
#
_entry.id   AF-V6JJ63-F1
#
_cell.length_a   1.000
_cell.length_b   1.000
_cell.length_c   1.000
_cell.angle_alpha   90.00
_cell.angle_beta   90.00
_cell.angle_gamma   90.00
#
_symmetry.space_group_name_H-M   'P 1'
#
loop_
_entity.id
_entity.type
_entity.pdbx_description
1 polymer ?
#
loop_
_entity_poly.entity_id
_entity_poly.type
_entity_poly.pdbx_seq_one_letter_code
_entity_poly.pdbx_strand_id
1 'polypeptide(L)' 'MRAEAYEVLRTATTAAVVAGGGHSMALTSRAQRLAREALFLLVQGQTAETREAQLRALGGG' A
#
# COMPACT_ATOMS: atom_id res chain seq x y z
N MET A 1 -9.54 -7.95 -7.83
CA MET A 1 -9.39 -8.46 -6.44
C MET A 1 -7.99 -8.24 -5.84
N ARG A 2 -6.90 -8.89 -6.30
CA ARG A 2 -5.56 -8.77 -5.66
C ARG A 2 -4.95 -7.37 -5.77
N ALA A 3 -5.00 -6.76 -6.96
CA ALA A 3 -4.53 -5.39 -7.20
C ALA A 3 -5.29 -4.35 -6.34
N GLU A 4 -6.62 -4.43 -6.30
CA GLU A 4 -7.46 -3.57 -5.45
C GLU A 4 -7.13 -3.72 -3.97
N ALA A 5 -6.93 -4.95 -3.49
CA ALA A 5 -6.55 -5.19 -2.10
C ALA A 5 -5.20 -4.55 -1.74
N TYR A 6 -4.22 -4.58 -2.66
CA TYR A 6 -2.92 -3.93 -2.45
C TYR A 6 -3.04 -2.40 -2.43
N GLU A 7 -3.88 -1.81 -3.28
CA GLU A 7 -4.16 -0.37 -3.23
C GLU A 7 -4.86 0.06 -1.94
N VAL A 8 -5.82 -0.75 -1.45
CA VAL A 8 -6.46 -0.52 -0.15
C VAL A 8 -5.43 -0.60 0.97
N LEU A 9 -4.56 -1.61 0.96
CA LEU A 9 -3.51 -1.77 1.98
C LEU A 9 -2.56 -0.57 1.97
N ARG A 10 -2.10 -0.14 0.79
CA ARG A 10 -1.22 1.01 0.63
C ARG A 10 -1.88 2.29 1.14
N THR A 11 -3.14 2.52 0.77
CA THR A 11 -3.88 3.73 1.17
C THR A 11 -4.12 3.76 2.68
N ALA A 12 -4.62 2.67 3.26
CA ALA A 12 -4.92 2.58 4.70
C ALA A 12 -3.66 2.73 5.56
N THR A 13 -2.56 2.10 5.16
CA THR A 13 -1.29 2.17 5.91
C THR A 13 -0.62 3.54 5.77
N THR A 14 -0.75 4.19 4.61
CA THR A 14 -0.33 5.60 4.44
C THR A 14 -1.13 6.51 5.36
N ALA A 15 -2.46 6.37 5.40
CA ALA A 15 -3.31 7.17 6.29
C ALA A 15 -2.95 6.95 7.77
N ALA A 16 -2.67 5.72 8.18
CA ALA A 16 -2.25 5.41 9.55
C ALA A 16 -0.90 6.06 9.91
N VAL A 17 0.05 6.10 8.97
CA VAL A 17 1.33 6.80 9.17
C VAL A 17 1.11 8.30 9.29
N VAL A 18 0.33 8.91 8.39
CA VAL A 18 0.02 10.35 8.41
C VAL A 18 -0.70 10.75 9.71
N ALA A 19 -1.70 9.98 10.13
CA ALA A 19 -2.46 10.24 11.35
C ALA A 19 -1.60 10.18 12.62
N GLY A 20 -0.59 9.31 12.65
CA GLY A 20 0.33 9.19 13.80
C GLY A 20 1.56 10.11 13.74
N GLY A 21 1.79 10.79 12.61
CA GLY A 21 2.89 11.75 12.43
C GLY A 21 4.27 11.18 12.80
N GLY A 22 5.10 11.98 13.48
CA GLY A 22 6.45 11.58 13.87
C GLY A 22 6.53 10.33 14.75
N HIS A 23 5.53 10.08 15.61
CA HIS A 23 5.49 8.87 16.44
C HIS A 23 5.39 7.60 15.60
N SER A 24 4.68 7.69 14.47
CA SER A 24 4.59 6.58 13.53
C SER A 24 5.94 6.18 12.94
N MET A 25 6.99 6.99 13.02
CA MET A 25 8.32 6.66 12.50
C MET A 25 9.16 5.76 13.41
N ALA A 26 8.78 5.60 14.68
CA ALA A 26 9.48 4.67 15.58
C ALA A 26 9.47 3.24 15.01
N LEU A 27 10.57 2.49 15.15
CA LEU A 27 10.65 1.12 14.62
C LEU A 27 9.63 0.16 15.25
N THR A 28 9.15 0.49 16.45
CA THR A 28 8.11 -0.23 17.18
C THR A 28 6.69 0.12 16.72
N SER A 29 6.54 1.16 15.90
CA SER A 29 5.24 1.58 15.35
C SER A 29 4.65 0.52 14.45
N ARG A 30 3.43 0.09 14.76
CA ARG A 30 2.68 -0.83 13.90
C ARG A 30 2.32 -0.19 12.56
N ALA A 31 2.04 1.11 12.53
CA ALA A 31 1.64 1.81 11.30
C ALA A 31 2.77 1.78 10.25
N GLN A 32 3.99 2.11 10.68
CA GLN A 32 5.18 2.10 9.82
C GLN A 32 5.58 0.68 9.41
N ARG A 33 5.41 -0.32 10.28
CA ARG A 33 5.64 -1.73 9.92
C ARG A 33 4.67 -2.18 8.82
N LEU A 34 3.37 -1.96 9.00
CA LEU A 34 2.35 -2.34 8.03
C LEU A 34 2.51 -1.59 6.70
N ALA A 35 2.94 -0.33 6.72
CA ALA A 35 3.24 0.42 5.49
C ALA A 35 4.38 -0.23 4.68
N ARG A 36 5.44 -0.72 5.35
CA ARG A 36 6.52 -1.45 4.66
C ARG A 36 6.05 -2.78 4.10
N GLU A 37 5.26 -3.54 4.87
CA GLU A 37 4.67 -4.80 4.42
C GLU A 37 3.75 -4.58 3.20
N ALA A 38 2.93 -3.52 3.20
CA ALA A 38 2.07 -3.18 2.07
C ALA A 38 2.86 -2.89 0.79
N LEU A 39 3.95 -2.11 0.90
CA LEU A 39 4.82 -1.82 -0.24
C LEU A 39 5.55 -3.08 -0.74
N PHE A 40 5.97 -3.97 0.16
CA PHE A 40 6.56 -5.25 -0.23
C PHE A 40 5.57 -6.12 -1.01
N LEU A 41 4.34 -6.27 -0.51
CA LEU A 41 3.30 -7.06 -1.18
C LEU A 41 2.89 -6.46 -2.53
N LEU A 42 2.88 -5.13 -2.64
CA LEU A 42 2.63 -4.45 -3.91
C LEU A 42 3.68 -4.83 -4.96
N VAL A 43 4.97 -4.88 -4.59
CA VAL A 43 6.07 -5.22 -5.49
C VAL A 43 6.12 -6.72 -5.80
N GLN A 44 6.05 -7.58 -4.79
CA GLN A 44 6.10 -9.04 -4.98
C GLN A 44 4.85 -9.59 -5.69
N GLY A 45 3.71 -8.91 -5.54
CA GLY A 45 2.46 -9.27 -6.18
C GLY A 45 2.31 -8.79 -7.62
N GLN A 46 3.32 -8.10 -8.20
CA GLN A 46 3.27 -7.64 -9.59
C GLN A 46 3.39 -8.80 -10.57
N THR A 47 2.28 -9.06 -11.25
CA THR A 47 2.20 -9.73 -12.56
C THR A 47 1.79 -8.74 -13.64
N ALA A 48 1.91 -9.12 -14.92
CA ALA A 48 1.46 -8.29 -16.04
C ALA A 48 -0.02 -7.91 -15.92
N GLU A 49 -0.87 -8.84 -15.49
CA GLU A 49 -2.31 -8.67 -15.29
C GLU A 49 -2.62 -7.70 -14.15
N THR A 50 -1.93 -7.81 -13.00
CA THR A 50 -2.11 -6.86 -11.90
C THR A 50 -1.61 -5.47 -12.27
N ARG A 51 -0.54 -5.36 -13.07
CA ARG A 51 -0.03 -4.08 -13.57
C ARG A 51 -1.05 -3.41 -14.47
N GLU A 52 -1.63 -4.13 -15.42
CA GLU A 52 -2.69 -3.59 -16.29
C GLU A 52 -3.94 -3.19 -15.50
N ALA A 53 -4.33 -3.98 -14.49
CA ALA A 53 -5.44 -3.62 -13.61
C ALA A 53 -5.16 -2.31 -12.85
N GLN A 54 -3.94 -2.14 -12.32
CA GLN A 54 -3.55 -0.89 -11.65
C GLN A 54 -3.47 0.30 -12.60
N LEU A 55 -2.91 0.13 -13.80
CA LEU A 55 -2.84 1.18 -14.80
C LEU A 55 -4.23 1.64 -15.24
N ARG A 56 -5.19 0.71 -15.41
CA ARG A 56 -6.60 1.05 -15.68
C ARG A 56 -7.24 1.82 -14.53
N ALA A 57 -6.97 1.44 -13.29
CA ALA A 57 -7.48 2.13 -12.11
C ALA A 57 -6.91 3.56 -11.98
N LEU A 58 -5.64 3.78 -12.34
CA LEU A 58 -4.99 5.09 -12.35
C LEU A 58 -5.40 5.96 -13.54
N GLY A 59 -5.64 5.35 -14.70
CA GLY A 59 -6.06 6.03 -15.93
C GLY A 59 -7.49 6.54 -15.91
N GLY A 60 -8.32 6.04 -14.99
CA GLY A 60 -9.69 6.53 -14.81
C GLY A 60 -10.59 6.27 -16.02
N GLY A 61 -10.78 5.01 -16.40
CA GLY A 61 -11.77 4.61 -17.41
C GLY A 61 -11.31 4.78 -18.84
#